data_AF-A0A970WNU7-F1
#
_entry.id   AF-A0A970WNU7-F1
#
_cell.length_a   1.000
_cell.length_b   1.000
_cell.length_c   1.000
_cell.angle_alpha   90.00
_cell.angle_beta   90.00
_cell.angle_gamma   90.00
#
_symmetry.space_group_name_H-M   'P 1'
#
loop_
_entity.id
_entity.type
_entity.pdbx_description
1 polymer ?
#
loop_
_entity_poly.entity_id
_entity_poly.type
_entity_poly.pdbx_seq_one_letter_code
_entity_poly.pdbx_strand_id
1 'polypeptide(L)'
;MAAEDARIYRIRAEFRRCGIYVLVGAIVCFCVAITVTPLVKQFARPKADPGEMMVIMGLAVVAAAVFCLVLRQWCLRVDREGIARRRLWRWYVWPWEAFRSGKIKQDRVLRAYIWPEARWTYRKLLLDMIEESDAKEVDALIKRLWIAPPEGELPEEVTFRVLRTKVRLRADGIDVRRGRTERLYAWKDVERIVIERLERDRRDFVRLRIDLPEKPVEAFVHQGNPNWRGADAETIARWFIRHAPAGRVLTVASSGPPQTRTEAEYRLNDLGRDTHKCRIRMRWVVGIYLAPFLPALFRPMLLIPAVGYGLLGFAHWRILDRHLKRSEAQERELTEWLASQADQVAD
;
A
#
# COMPACT_ATOMS: atom_id res chain seq x y z
N MET A 1 -3.15 20.59 -35.54
CA MET A 1 -3.39 19.64 -34.43
C MET A 1 -4.45 20.22 -33.48
N ALA A 2 -5.73 19.89 -33.73
CA ALA A 2 -6.88 20.32 -32.93
C ALA A 2 -6.64 20.04 -31.44
N ALA A 3 -6.87 21.05 -30.58
CA ALA A 3 -6.69 20.97 -29.14
C ALA A 3 -7.26 19.65 -28.61
N GLU A 4 -6.38 18.74 -28.19
CA GLU A 4 -6.83 17.51 -27.53
C GLU A 4 -7.44 17.96 -26.21
N ASP A 5 -8.73 17.67 -26.03
CA ASP A 5 -9.49 18.09 -24.87
C ASP A 5 -8.80 17.58 -23.60
N ALA A 6 -8.50 18.53 -22.69
CA ALA A 6 -7.94 18.20 -21.39
C ALA A 6 -8.91 17.28 -20.63
N ARG A 7 -8.50 16.05 -20.33
CA ARG A 7 -9.31 15.09 -19.57
C ARG A 7 -9.16 15.36 -18.08
N ILE A 8 -10.28 15.41 -17.36
CA ILE A 8 -10.32 15.67 -15.91
C ILE A 8 -10.86 14.43 -15.19
N TYR A 9 -10.01 13.83 -14.39
CA TYR A 9 -10.34 12.71 -13.50
C TYR A 9 -10.56 13.23 -12.08
N ARG A 10 -11.68 12.85 -11.48
CA ARG A 10 -12.04 13.24 -10.11
C ARG A 10 -11.69 12.12 -9.14
N ILE A 11 -11.48 12.48 -7.87
CA ILE A 11 -11.26 11.51 -6.81
C ILE A 11 -12.42 10.49 -6.75
N ARG A 12 -12.12 9.23 -6.40
CA ARG A 12 -13.12 8.15 -6.30
C ARG A 12 -14.31 8.56 -5.46
N ALA A 13 -15.49 8.05 -5.83
CA ALA A 13 -16.71 8.32 -5.08
C ALA A 13 -16.60 7.90 -3.60
N GLU A 14 -15.87 6.83 -3.30
CA GLU A 14 -15.65 6.33 -1.93
C GLU A 14 -14.99 7.37 -1.03
N PHE A 15 -13.89 7.99 -1.47
CA PHE A 15 -13.18 8.99 -0.68
C PHE A 15 -14.03 10.25 -0.46
N ARG A 16 -14.86 10.65 -1.44
CA ARG A 16 -15.80 11.77 -1.28
C ARG A 16 -16.85 11.46 -0.21
N ARG A 17 -17.40 10.23 -0.22
CA ARG A 17 -18.35 9.77 0.80
C ARG A 17 -17.69 9.73 2.18
N CYS A 18 -16.45 9.26 2.29
CA CYS A 18 -15.70 9.31 3.56
C CYS A 18 -15.57 10.74 4.09
N GLY A 19 -15.25 11.72 3.24
CA GLY A 19 -15.21 13.13 3.65
C GLY A 19 -16.55 13.64 4.18
N ILE A 20 -17.66 13.25 3.55
CA ILE A 20 -19.02 13.58 4.01
C ILE A 20 -19.32 12.90 5.36
N TYR A 21 -18.99 11.62 5.53
CA TYR A 21 -19.22 10.91 6.78
C TYR A 21 -18.43 11.49 7.95
N VAL A 22 -17.17 11.90 7.72
CA VAL A 22 -16.36 12.58 8.74
C VAL A 22 -17.00 13.92 9.13
N LEU A 23 -17.46 14.70 8.16
CA LEU A 23 -18.13 15.98 8.43
C LEU A 23 -19.43 15.79 9.21
N VAL A 24 -20.32 14.90 8.76
CA VAL A 24 -21.58 14.61 9.45
C VAL A 24 -21.32 14.08 10.86
N GLY A 25 -20.35 13.17 11.02
CA GLY A 25 -19.95 12.66 12.33
C GLY A 25 -19.45 13.75 13.27
N ALA A 26 -18.60 14.66 12.78
CA ALA A 26 -18.12 15.79 13.58
C ALA A 26 -19.27 16.71 14.01
N ILE A 27 -20.23 17.01 13.12
CA ILE A 27 -21.42 17.81 13.43
C ILE A 27 -22.27 17.12 14.49
N VAL A 28 -22.55 15.83 14.34
CA VAL A 28 -23.34 15.06 15.32
C VAL A 28 -22.65 15.06 16.69
N CYS A 29 -21.35 14.79 16.75
CA CYS A 29 -20.58 14.84 18.00
C CYS A 29 -20.62 16.22 18.64
N PHE A 30 -20.50 17.28 17.85
CA PHE A 30 -20.61 18.65 18.33
C PHE A 30 -22.00 18.91 18.91
N CYS A 31 -23.08 18.61 18.18
CA CYS A 31 -24.46 18.75 18.66
C CYS A 31 -24.72 17.98 19.96
N VAL A 32 -24.24 16.73 20.06
CA VAL A 32 -24.34 15.92 21.29
C VAL A 32 -23.57 16.56 22.44
N ALA A 33 -22.37 17.10 22.18
CA ALA A 33 -21.62 17.82 23.21
C ALA A 33 -22.40 19.04 23.72
N ILE A 34 -23.03 19.82 22.83
CA ILE A 34 -23.86 20.97 23.23
C ILE A 34 -25.01 20.52 24.13
N THR A 35 -25.72 19.44 23.78
CA THR A 35 -26.91 18.98 24.51
C THR A 35 -26.55 18.31 25.85
N VAL A 36 -25.44 17.58 25.91
CA VAL A 36 -25.03 16.82 27.10
C VAL A 36 -24.27 17.67 28.12
N THR A 37 -23.53 18.69 27.68
CA THR A 37 -22.77 19.59 28.57
C THR A 37 -23.58 20.16 29.75
N PRO A 38 -24.79 20.72 29.57
CA PRO A 38 -25.58 21.24 30.69
C PRO A 38 -26.02 20.14 31.67
N LEU A 39 -26.34 18.93 31.17
CA LEU A 39 -26.68 17.79 32.02
C LEU A 39 -25.47 17.35 32.86
N VAL A 40 -24.28 17.25 32.24
CA VAL A 40 -23.06 16.85 32.95
C VAL A 40 -22.69 17.84 34.05
N LYS A 41 -22.86 19.14 33.82
CA LYS A 41 -22.65 20.18 34.84
C LYS A 41 -23.53 19.98 36.08
N GLN A 42 -24.73 19.44 35.93
CA GLN A 42 -25.63 19.20 37.06
C GLN A 42 -25.19 18.02 37.93
N PHE A 43 -24.56 17.00 37.33
CA PHE A 43 -24.20 15.75 38.03
C PHE A 43 -22.71 15.61 38.38
N ALA A 44 -21.83 16.40 37.78
CA ALA A 44 -20.40 16.35 38.01
C ALA A 44 -19.79 17.75 38.01
N ARG A 45 -18.85 18.02 38.93
CA ARG A 45 -17.97 19.20 38.86
C ARG A 45 -16.91 18.93 37.78
N PRO A 46 -17.05 19.44 36.55
CA PRO A 46 -16.09 19.15 35.50
C PRO A 46 -14.78 19.87 35.81
N LYS A 47 -13.64 19.20 35.59
CA LYS A 47 -12.31 19.82 35.72
C LYS A 47 -11.97 20.76 34.56
N ALA A 48 -12.60 20.57 33.40
CA ALA A 48 -12.36 21.38 32.20
C ALA A 48 -13.46 22.43 32.03
N ASP A 49 -13.09 23.64 31.60
CA ASP A 49 -14.07 24.66 31.26
C ASP A 49 -14.88 24.22 30.03
N PRO A 50 -16.22 24.12 30.13
CA PRO A 50 -17.09 23.84 29.00
C PRO A 50 -16.88 24.76 27.80
N GLY A 51 -16.46 26.02 28.03
CA GLY A 51 -16.13 26.94 26.95
C GLY A 51 -14.99 26.41 26.06
N GLU A 52 -13.91 25.92 26.68
CA GLU A 52 -12.77 25.34 25.97
C GLU A 52 -13.18 24.09 25.16
N MET A 53 -14.01 23.21 25.73
CA MET A 53 -14.49 22.02 25.03
C MET A 53 -15.30 22.37 23.78
N MET A 54 -16.14 23.41 23.86
CA MET A 54 -16.95 23.87 22.73
C MET A 54 -16.09 24.48 21.62
N VAL A 55 -15.05 25.23 21.98
CA VAL A 55 -14.07 25.77 21.02
C VAL A 55 -13.33 24.63 20.32
N ILE A 56 -12.84 23.63 21.06
CA ILE A 56 -12.13 22.47 20.49
C ILE A 56 -13.03 21.71 19.51
N MET A 57 -14.28 21.43 19.88
CA MET A 57 -15.22 20.71 19.01
C MET A 57 -15.63 21.55 17.79
N GLY A 58 -15.80 22.87 17.95
CA GLY A 58 -16.04 23.78 16.83
C GLY A 58 -14.88 23.77 15.83
N LEU A 59 -13.63 23.83 16.32
CA LEU A 59 -12.43 23.69 15.49
C LEU A 59 -12.38 22.33 14.78
N ALA A 60 -12.80 21.25 15.43
CA ALA A 60 -12.87 19.93 14.81
C ALA A 60 -13.88 19.88 13.65
N VAL A 61 -15.05 20.52 13.79
CA VAL A 61 -16.04 20.64 12.70
C VAL A 61 -15.48 21.46 11.53
N VAL A 62 -14.81 22.60 11.81
CA VAL A 62 -14.16 23.42 10.77
C VAL A 62 -13.08 22.61 10.04
N ALA A 63 -12.24 21.88 10.77
CA ALA A 63 -11.22 21.02 10.18
C ALA A 63 -11.84 19.92 9.29
N ALA A 64 -12.94 19.29 9.74
CA ALA A 64 -13.68 18.30 8.95
C ALA A 64 -14.27 18.90 7.66
N ALA A 65 -14.79 20.13 7.73
CA ALA A 65 -15.33 20.84 6.57
C ALA A 65 -14.22 21.18 5.56
N VAL A 66 -13.09 21.72 6.02
CA VAL A 66 -11.92 21.99 5.17
C VAL A 66 -11.40 20.71 4.53
N PHE A 67 -11.29 19.61 5.29
CA PHE A 67 -10.91 18.30 4.76
C PHE A 67 -11.85 17.82 3.65
N CYS A 68 -13.17 17.93 3.85
CA CYS A 68 -14.17 17.58 2.84
C CYS A 68 -14.03 18.43 1.57
N LEU A 69 -13.79 19.74 1.72
CA LEU A 69 -13.54 20.65 0.58
C LEU A 69 -12.26 20.27 -0.18
N VAL A 70 -11.17 19.93 0.53
CA VAL A 70 -9.91 19.48 -0.09
C VAL A 70 -10.16 18.25 -0.96
N LEU A 71 -10.89 17.26 -0.44
CA LEU A 71 -11.23 16.05 -1.19
C LEU A 71 -12.10 16.36 -2.42
N ARG A 72 -13.07 17.26 -2.29
CA ARG A 72 -13.94 17.64 -3.43
C ARG A 72 -13.21 18.42 -4.52
N GLN A 73 -12.24 19.24 -4.14
CA GLN A 73 -11.42 20.02 -5.09
C GLN A 73 -10.28 19.21 -5.70
N TRP A 74 -9.98 18.02 -5.15
CA TRP A 74 -8.97 17.14 -5.71
C TRP A 74 -9.39 16.68 -7.10
N CYS A 75 -8.55 16.95 -8.08
CA CYS A 75 -8.69 16.43 -9.43
C CYS A 75 -7.32 16.25 -10.09
N LEU A 76 -7.28 15.32 -11.05
CA LEU A 76 -6.16 15.07 -11.93
C LEU A 76 -6.58 15.52 -13.33
N ARG A 77 -5.81 16.41 -13.95
CA ARG A 77 -5.99 16.83 -15.34
C ARG A 77 -4.87 16.25 -16.16
N VAL A 78 -5.20 15.64 -17.28
CA VAL A 78 -4.24 15.10 -18.24
C VAL A 78 -4.44 15.85 -19.55
N ASP A 79 -3.38 16.51 -20.01
CA ASP A 79 -3.37 17.36 -21.19
C ASP A 79 -2.06 17.20 -21.97
N ARG A 80 -1.83 18.08 -22.95
CA ARG A 80 -0.62 18.05 -23.80
C ARG A 80 0.67 18.44 -23.07
N GLU A 81 0.59 19.16 -21.97
CA GLU A 81 1.77 19.59 -21.21
C GLU A 81 2.22 18.47 -20.26
N GLY A 82 1.26 17.73 -19.71
CA GLY A 82 1.54 16.67 -18.75
C GLY A 82 0.34 16.21 -17.95
N ILE A 83 0.64 15.83 -16.72
CA ILE A 83 -0.35 15.48 -15.71
C ILE A 83 -0.35 16.57 -14.64
N ALA A 84 -1.42 17.36 -14.58
CA ALA A 84 -1.59 18.37 -13.56
C ALA A 84 -2.46 17.84 -12.41
N ARG A 85 -1.97 17.92 -11.18
CA ARG A 85 -2.77 17.61 -9.99
C ARG A 85 -3.18 18.88 -9.28
N ARG A 86 -4.47 19.04 -9.00
CA ARG A 86 -4.98 20.14 -8.18
C ARG A 86 -4.90 19.78 -6.69
N ARG A 87 -4.29 20.65 -5.90
CA ARG A 87 -4.34 20.60 -4.42
C ARG A 87 -4.81 21.96 -3.93
N LEU A 88 -6.02 21.99 -3.35
CA LEU A 88 -6.74 23.22 -3.04
C LEU A 88 -6.91 24.09 -4.30
N TRP A 89 -6.19 25.22 -4.37
CA TRP A 89 -6.28 26.23 -5.42
C TRP A 89 -5.13 26.16 -6.43
N ARG A 90 -4.09 25.35 -6.16
CA ARG A 90 -2.86 25.31 -6.98
C ARG A 90 -2.81 24.05 -7.82
N TRP A 91 -2.38 24.21 -9.07
CA TRP A 91 -2.05 23.13 -9.98
C TRP A 91 -0.56 22.81 -9.90
N TYR A 92 -0.25 21.52 -9.81
CA TYR A 92 1.12 21.01 -9.85
C TYR A 92 1.27 20.13 -11.07
N VAL A 93 2.01 20.61 -12.05
CA VAL A 93 2.20 19.94 -13.35
C VAL A 93 3.38 18.98 -13.26
N TRP A 94 3.15 17.75 -13.72
CA TRP A 94 4.15 16.74 -14.02
C TRP A 94 4.32 16.72 -15.54
N PRO A 95 5.30 17.45 -16.09
CA PRO A 95 5.42 17.60 -17.53
C PRO A 95 5.75 16.27 -18.19
N TRP A 96 5.23 16.01 -19.38
CA TRP A 96 5.58 14.79 -20.14
C TRP A 96 7.07 14.64 -20.38
N GLU A 97 7.77 15.77 -20.51
CA GLU A 97 9.22 15.80 -20.66
C GLU A 97 9.95 15.13 -19.48
N ALA A 98 9.47 15.28 -18.24
CA ALA A 98 10.10 14.61 -17.09
C ALA A 98 9.99 13.07 -17.16
N PHE A 99 8.90 12.56 -17.74
CA PHE A 99 8.71 11.12 -17.96
C PHE A 99 9.63 10.61 -19.08
N ARG A 100 9.78 11.39 -20.16
CA ARG A 100 10.66 11.04 -21.29
C ARG A 100 12.14 11.18 -20.96
N SER A 101 12.51 12.11 -20.08
CA SER A 101 13.90 12.36 -19.71
C SER A 101 14.43 11.40 -18.63
N GLY A 102 13.65 10.39 -18.22
CA GLY A 102 14.06 9.46 -17.16
C GLY A 102 14.15 10.06 -15.76
N LYS A 103 13.55 11.24 -15.52
CA LYS A 103 13.55 11.89 -14.18
C LYS A 103 12.52 11.29 -13.23
N ILE A 104 11.50 10.62 -13.77
CA ILE A 104 10.45 9.99 -12.99
C ILE A 104 10.81 8.54 -12.68
N LYS A 105 10.70 8.16 -11.41
CA LYS A 105 10.84 6.79 -10.92
C LYS A 105 9.46 6.22 -10.59
N GLN A 106 9.27 4.92 -10.74
CA GLN A 106 8.11 4.24 -10.16
C GLN A 106 8.27 4.20 -8.63
N ASP A 107 7.22 4.55 -7.88
CA ASP A 107 7.16 4.39 -6.42
C ASP A 107 6.81 2.93 -6.10
N ARG A 108 7.03 2.50 -4.86
CA ARG A 108 6.80 1.12 -4.39
C ARG A 108 5.32 0.72 -4.28
N VAL A 109 4.41 1.64 -4.63
CA VAL A 109 2.96 1.44 -4.61
C VAL A 109 2.48 1.29 -6.07
N LEU A 110 1.35 0.63 -6.26
CA LEU A 110 0.80 0.38 -7.59
C LEU A 110 0.42 1.70 -8.24
N ARG A 111 0.82 1.89 -9.51
CA ARG A 111 0.52 3.12 -10.29
C ARG A 111 0.89 4.41 -9.55
N ALA A 112 2.02 4.36 -8.85
CA ALA A 112 2.57 5.50 -8.14
C ALA A 112 3.93 5.87 -8.72
N TYR A 113 4.18 7.17 -8.81
CA TYR A 113 5.38 7.73 -9.44
C TYR A 113 6.01 8.78 -8.51
N ILE A 114 7.34 8.85 -8.53
CA ILE A 114 8.15 9.81 -7.78
C ILE A 114 8.95 10.66 -8.76
N TRP A 115 8.92 11.98 -8.56
CA TRP A 115 9.83 12.92 -9.20
C TRP A 115 10.83 13.46 -8.16
N PRO A 116 12.05 12.88 -8.04
CA PRO A 116 12.97 13.22 -6.96
C PRO A 116 13.35 14.71 -6.92
N GLU A 117 13.49 15.36 -8.07
CA GLU A 117 13.86 16.78 -8.18
C GLU A 117 12.72 17.75 -7.82
N ALA A 118 11.47 17.29 -7.86
CA ALA A 118 10.33 18.12 -7.49
C ALA A 118 10.30 18.45 -5.98
N ARG A 119 9.65 19.58 -5.65
CA ARG A 119 9.43 19.96 -4.24
C ARG A 119 8.62 18.87 -3.52
N TRP A 120 8.92 18.67 -2.24
CA TRP A 120 8.36 17.59 -1.42
C TRP A 120 6.81 17.52 -1.44
N THR A 121 6.12 18.65 -1.58
CA THR A 121 4.65 18.73 -1.58
C THR A 121 3.98 18.09 -2.79
N TYR A 122 4.69 17.94 -3.91
CA TYR A 122 4.18 17.32 -5.14
C TYR A 122 5.15 16.32 -5.78
N ARG A 123 6.16 15.87 -5.03
CA ARG A 123 7.12 14.84 -5.42
C ARG A 123 6.49 13.47 -5.74
N LYS A 124 5.28 13.19 -5.25
CA LYS A 124 4.57 11.91 -5.49
C LYS A 124 3.30 12.11 -6.29
N LEU A 125 3.11 11.30 -7.32
CA LEU A 125 1.89 11.14 -8.09
C LEU A 125 1.29 9.77 -7.75
N LEU A 126 0.08 9.77 -7.19
CA LEU A 126 -0.64 8.57 -6.77
C LEU A 126 -1.92 8.47 -7.60
N LEU A 127 -2.06 7.44 -8.42
CA LEU A 127 -3.25 7.22 -9.24
C LEU A 127 -4.35 6.44 -8.51
N ASP A 128 -4.05 5.84 -7.35
CA ASP A 128 -5.05 5.12 -6.54
C ASP A 128 -6.20 5.99 -6.02
N MET A 129 -6.08 7.32 -6.12
CA MET A 129 -7.09 8.28 -5.69
C MET A 129 -8.23 8.47 -6.72
N ILE A 130 -8.03 8.10 -7.99
CA ILE A 130 -9.05 8.17 -9.07
C ILE A 130 -9.62 6.78 -9.36
N GLU A 131 -10.79 6.70 -10.01
CA GLU A 131 -11.45 5.41 -10.32
C GLU A 131 -10.51 4.42 -11.00
N GLU A 132 -10.70 3.13 -10.75
CA GLU A 132 -9.70 2.13 -11.14
C GLU A 132 -9.50 2.07 -12.67
N SER A 133 -10.58 2.22 -13.45
CA SER A 133 -10.53 2.33 -14.91
C SER A 133 -9.67 3.51 -15.35
N ASP A 134 -9.91 4.67 -14.76
CA ASP A 134 -9.23 5.92 -15.07
C ASP A 134 -7.75 5.83 -14.69
N ALA A 135 -7.45 5.22 -13.54
CA ALA A 135 -6.09 4.96 -13.10
C ALA A 135 -5.35 4.06 -14.08
N LYS A 136 -5.99 3.01 -14.62
CA LYS A 136 -5.40 2.13 -15.65
C LYS A 136 -5.14 2.89 -16.95
N GLU A 137 -6.07 3.73 -17.38
CA GLU A 137 -5.93 4.54 -18.59
C GLU A 137 -4.75 5.52 -18.48
N VAL A 138 -4.69 6.28 -17.38
CA VAL A 138 -3.61 7.24 -17.14
C VAL A 138 -2.27 6.53 -16.97
N ASP A 139 -2.24 5.40 -16.27
CA ASP A 139 -1.02 4.61 -16.11
C ASP A 139 -0.50 4.07 -17.45
N ALA A 140 -1.39 3.55 -18.29
CA ALA A 140 -1.03 3.09 -19.64
C ALA A 140 -0.47 4.24 -20.50
N LEU A 141 -1.03 5.44 -20.39
CA LEU A 141 -0.52 6.63 -21.07
C LEU A 141 0.88 7.02 -20.55
N ILE A 142 1.09 7.01 -19.23
CA ILE A 142 2.42 7.26 -18.63
C ILE A 142 3.42 6.23 -19.16
N LYS A 143 3.10 4.93 -19.08
CA LYS A 143 4.00 3.85 -19.50
C LYS A 143 4.41 3.92 -20.97
N ARG A 144 3.56 4.45 -21.85
CA ARG A 144 3.91 4.68 -23.27
C ARG A 144 4.97 5.76 -23.48
N LEU A 145 5.00 6.76 -22.60
CA LEU A 145 5.91 7.92 -22.71
C LEU A 145 7.10 7.84 -21.75
N TRP A 146 7.01 6.98 -20.74
CA TRP A 146 7.99 6.87 -19.69
C TRP A 146 9.24 6.14 -20.17
N ILE A 147 10.38 6.79 -20.01
CA ILE A 147 11.68 6.18 -20.17
C ILE A 147 12.21 5.92 -18.76
N ALA A 148 12.59 4.68 -18.50
CA ALA A 148 13.16 4.34 -17.21
C ALA A 148 14.49 5.08 -17.00
N PRO A 149 14.78 5.57 -15.79
CA PRO A 149 16.05 6.20 -15.48
C PRO A 149 17.23 5.30 -15.89
N PRO A 150 18.37 5.89 -16.30
CA PRO A 150 19.56 5.11 -16.66
C PRO A 150 19.98 4.26 -15.46
N GLU A 151 20.39 3.02 -15.76
CA GLU A 151 20.84 2.09 -14.74
C GLU A 151 22.21 2.51 -14.22
N GLY A 152 22.36 2.64 -12.90
CA GLY A 152 23.66 2.84 -12.27
C GLY A 152 24.52 1.57 -12.39
N GLU A 153 25.83 1.75 -12.24
CA GLU A 153 26.79 0.65 -12.13
C GLU A 153 26.42 -0.26 -10.95
N LEU A 154 26.49 -1.57 -11.17
CA LEU A 154 26.24 -2.54 -10.11
C LEU A 154 27.50 -2.69 -9.26
N PRO A 155 27.43 -2.46 -7.94
CA PRO A 155 28.57 -2.68 -7.07
C PRO A 155 28.90 -4.17 -6.99
N GLU A 156 30.18 -4.49 -6.78
CA GLU A 156 30.65 -5.88 -6.61
C GLU A 156 30.00 -6.55 -5.39
N GLU A 157 29.84 -5.78 -4.30
CA GLU A 157 29.15 -6.21 -3.09
C GLU A 157 27.92 -5.34 -2.81
N VAL A 158 26.81 -5.98 -2.45
CA VAL A 158 25.58 -5.29 -2.02
C VAL A 158 25.31 -5.61 -0.56
N THR A 159 25.17 -4.58 0.26
CA THR A 159 24.82 -4.74 1.68
C THR A 159 23.45 -4.14 1.98
N PHE A 160 22.61 -4.91 2.66
CA PHE A 160 21.37 -4.42 3.23
C PHE A 160 21.08 -5.06 4.58
N ARG A 161 20.20 -4.44 5.37
CA ARG A 161 19.82 -4.90 6.70
C ARG A 161 18.31 -5.02 6.80
N VAL A 162 17.82 -6.22 7.10
CA VAL A 162 16.41 -6.52 7.40
C VAL A 162 16.27 -6.69 8.90
N LEU A 163 15.58 -5.79 9.58
CA LEU A 163 15.49 -5.77 11.05
C LEU A 163 16.89 -5.81 11.71
N ARG A 164 17.22 -6.90 12.42
CA ARG A 164 18.52 -7.16 13.08
C ARG A 164 19.47 -8.03 12.25
N THR A 165 19.05 -8.43 11.05
CA THR A 165 19.83 -9.30 10.15
C THR A 165 20.55 -8.44 9.12
N LYS A 166 21.87 -8.46 9.11
CA LYS A 166 22.69 -7.85 8.04
C LYS A 166 22.94 -8.91 6.98
N VAL A 167 22.71 -8.56 5.72
CA VAL A 167 22.97 -9.41 4.55
C VAL A 167 24.01 -8.69 3.69
N ARG A 168 25.06 -9.42 3.31
CA ARG A 168 26.06 -8.97 2.34
C ARG A 168 26.09 -9.98 1.20
N LEU A 169 25.81 -9.49 0.01
CA LEU A 169 25.81 -10.26 -1.24
C LEU A 169 27.20 -10.19 -1.87
N ARG A 170 27.75 -11.34 -2.26
CA ARG A 170 29.08 -11.49 -2.86
C ARG A 170 29.06 -12.51 -4.00
N ALA A 171 29.99 -12.40 -4.94
CA ALA A 171 30.03 -13.30 -6.09
C ALA A 171 30.06 -14.81 -5.72
N ASP A 172 30.64 -15.16 -4.57
CA ASP A 172 30.76 -16.53 -4.05
C ASP A 172 29.56 -16.99 -3.17
N GLY A 173 28.70 -16.08 -2.73
CA GLY A 173 27.54 -16.44 -1.91
C GLY A 173 26.89 -15.28 -1.14
N ILE A 174 26.24 -15.61 -0.03
CA ILE A 174 25.52 -14.68 0.83
C ILE A 174 26.05 -14.78 2.26
N ASP A 175 26.59 -13.68 2.78
CA ASP A 175 26.98 -13.55 4.18
C ASP A 175 25.81 -12.98 4.99
N VAL A 176 25.33 -13.75 5.96
CA VAL A 176 24.20 -13.39 6.81
C VAL A 176 24.64 -13.32 8.26
N ARG A 177 24.53 -12.12 8.83
CA ARG A 177 24.81 -11.87 10.24
C ARG A 177 23.54 -11.61 11.05
N ARG A 178 23.30 -12.46 12.05
CA ARG A 178 22.17 -12.41 13.00
C ARG A 178 22.72 -12.26 14.41
N GLY A 179 22.75 -11.03 14.91
CA GLY A 179 23.36 -10.75 16.22
C GLY A 179 24.87 -11.03 16.22
N ARG A 180 25.30 -12.04 16.97
CA ARG A 180 26.71 -12.49 17.06
C ARG A 180 27.04 -13.61 16.07
N THR A 181 26.05 -14.26 15.48
CA THR A 181 26.27 -15.33 14.50
C THR A 181 26.42 -14.72 13.13
N GLU A 182 27.52 -15.04 12.44
CA GLU A 182 27.79 -14.68 11.05
C GLU A 182 28.04 -15.98 10.29
N ARG A 183 27.34 -16.17 9.18
CA ARG A 183 27.43 -17.39 8.38
C ARG A 183 27.44 -17.03 6.91
N LEU A 184 28.45 -17.55 6.22
CA LEU A 184 28.53 -17.54 4.77
C LEU A 184 27.76 -18.74 4.23
N TYR A 185 26.79 -18.47 3.36
CA TYR A 185 26.08 -19.48 2.57
C TYR A 185 26.62 -19.43 1.15
N ALA A 186 27.30 -20.50 0.70
CA ALA A 186 27.67 -20.60 -0.69
C ALA A 186 26.41 -20.74 -1.56
N TRP A 187 26.48 -20.40 -2.84
CA TRP A 187 25.31 -20.49 -3.72
C TRP A 187 24.63 -21.86 -3.78
N LYS A 188 25.40 -22.93 -3.58
CA LYS A 188 24.86 -24.29 -3.51
C LYS A 188 23.96 -24.52 -2.28
N ASP A 189 24.21 -23.78 -1.20
CA ASP A 189 23.48 -23.87 0.07
C ASP A 189 22.23 -22.96 0.07
N VAL A 190 22.14 -22.00 -0.85
CA VAL A 190 20.95 -21.16 -1.02
C VAL A 190 19.86 -21.97 -1.70
N GLU A 191 18.75 -22.20 -1.02
CA GLU A 191 17.68 -23.07 -1.51
C GLU A 191 16.94 -22.42 -2.68
N ARG A 192 16.47 -21.19 -2.47
CA ARG A 192 15.70 -20.41 -3.43
C ARG A 192 15.76 -18.92 -3.11
N ILE A 193 15.71 -18.08 -4.14
CA ILE A 193 15.56 -16.63 -4.07
C ILE A 193 14.30 -16.27 -4.83
N VAL A 194 13.33 -15.66 -4.17
CA VAL A 194 12.11 -15.16 -4.79
C VAL A 194 12.15 -13.64 -4.83
N ILE A 195 12.11 -13.09 -6.03
CA ILE A 195 12.01 -11.65 -6.31
C ILE A 195 10.59 -11.38 -6.77
N GLU A 196 9.75 -10.88 -5.87
CA GLU A 196 8.37 -10.52 -6.16
C GLU A 196 8.27 -9.03 -6.50
N ARG A 197 7.91 -8.76 -7.74
CA ARG A 197 7.70 -7.43 -8.30
C ARG A 197 6.22 -7.08 -8.23
N LEU A 198 5.89 -5.80 -8.14
CA LEU A 198 4.48 -5.40 -8.16
C LEU A 198 3.85 -5.64 -9.54
N GLU A 199 4.58 -5.26 -10.58
CA GLU A 199 4.25 -5.50 -11.99
C GLU A 199 5.50 -6.05 -12.66
N ARG A 200 5.33 -6.78 -13.76
CA ARG A 200 6.40 -7.54 -14.41
C ARG A 200 7.52 -6.65 -14.97
N ASP A 201 7.14 -5.51 -15.53
CA ASP A 201 8.02 -4.51 -16.15
C ASP A 201 8.85 -3.71 -15.13
N ARG A 202 8.54 -3.83 -13.84
CA ARG A 202 9.28 -3.13 -12.79
C ARG A 202 10.67 -3.72 -12.62
N ARG A 203 11.64 -2.84 -12.32
CA ARG A 203 13.02 -3.23 -12.01
C ARG A 203 13.24 -3.51 -10.52
N ASP A 204 12.38 -2.98 -9.66
CA ASP A 204 12.42 -3.18 -8.21
C ASP A 204 11.49 -4.31 -7.75
N PHE A 205 11.66 -4.74 -6.50
CA PHE A 205 10.78 -5.71 -5.85
C PHE A 205 9.93 -5.05 -4.75
N VAL A 206 8.74 -5.60 -4.53
CA VAL A 206 7.92 -5.32 -3.34
C VAL A 206 8.20 -6.31 -2.22
N ARG A 207 8.64 -7.53 -2.58
CA ARG A 207 9.08 -8.55 -1.63
C ARG A 207 10.25 -9.34 -2.21
N LEU A 208 11.25 -9.58 -1.38
CA LEU A 208 12.40 -10.42 -1.64
C LEU A 208 12.45 -11.46 -0.52
N ARG A 209 12.49 -12.73 -0.90
CA ARG A 209 12.63 -13.84 0.03
C ARG A 209 13.83 -14.69 -0.36
N ILE A 210 14.75 -14.87 0.57
CA ILE A 210 15.93 -15.71 0.41
C ILE A 210 15.74 -16.91 1.34
N ASP A 211 15.43 -18.06 0.79
CA ASP A 211 15.30 -19.33 1.51
C ASP A 211 16.70 -19.90 1.77
N LEU A 212 17.03 -20.05 3.05
CA LEU A 212 18.29 -20.56 3.57
C LEU A 212 18.00 -21.73 4.52
N PRO A 213 18.92 -22.71 4.67
CA PRO A 213 18.66 -23.94 5.41
C PRO A 213 18.17 -23.76 6.85
N GLU A 214 18.61 -22.70 7.53
CA GLU A 214 18.19 -22.44 8.91
C GLU A 214 16.88 -21.64 8.98
N LYS A 215 16.82 -20.54 8.24
CA LYS A 215 15.72 -19.56 8.33
C LYS A 215 15.77 -18.61 7.13
N PRO A 216 14.63 -18.29 6.53
CA PRO A 216 14.59 -17.34 5.42
C PRO A 216 14.92 -15.92 5.86
N VAL A 217 15.40 -15.11 4.91
CA VAL A 217 15.49 -13.66 5.02
C VAL A 217 14.43 -13.03 4.13
N GLU A 218 13.51 -12.25 4.72
CA GLU A 218 12.40 -11.62 3.99
C GLU A 218 12.49 -10.09 4.07
N ALA A 219 12.84 -9.45 2.94
CA ALA A 219 12.73 -8.01 2.78
C ALA A 219 11.40 -7.69 2.06
N PHE A 220 10.60 -6.77 2.58
CA PHE A 220 9.31 -6.42 1.98
C PHE A 220 8.95 -4.95 2.22
N VAL A 221 8.08 -4.43 1.35
CA VAL A 221 7.52 -3.08 1.47
C VAL A 221 6.14 -3.16 2.11
N HIS A 222 5.96 -2.54 3.27
CA HIS A 222 4.67 -2.39 3.92
C HIS A 222 4.20 -0.93 3.79
N GLN A 223 3.09 -0.71 3.07
CA GLN A 223 2.51 0.62 2.87
C GLN A 223 3.53 1.66 2.35
N GLY A 224 4.37 1.26 1.39
CA GLY A 224 5.45 2.10 0.82
C GLY A 224 6.72 2.18 1.68
N ASN A 225 6.71 1.68 2.91
CA ASN A 225 7.86 1.67 3.80
C ASN A 225 8.59 0.32 3.74
N PRO A 226 9.89 0.29 3.41
CA PRO A 226 10.67 -0.93 3.35
C PRO A 226 11.02 -1.38 4.77
N ASN A 227 10.97 -2.68 5.04
CA ASN A 227 11.44 -3.24 6.32
C ASN A 227 12.99 -3.38 6.38
N TRP A 228 13.70 -2.87 5.37
CA TRP A 228 15.14 -2.94 5.25
C TRP A 228 15.81 -1.57 5.07
N ARG A 229 17.13 -1.52 5.27
CA ARG A 229 18.00 -0.36 5.05
C ARG A 229 19.24 -0.76 4.26
N GLY A 230 19.92 0.19 3.62
CA GLY A 230 21.11 -0.05 2.79
C GLY A 230 20.79 0.14 1.32
N ALA A 231 21.23 -0.79 0.48
CA ALA A 231 20.92 -0.77 -0.96
C ALA A 231 19.41 -0.74 -1.23
N ASP A 232 19.02 -0.05 -2.29
CA ASP A 232 17.63 0.00 -2.75
C ASP A 232 17.19 -1.32 -3.41
N ALA A 233 15.88 -1.50 -3.58
CA ALA A 233 15.29 -2.73 -4.10
C ALA A 233 15.73 -3.06 -5.52
N GLU A 234 15.91 -2.06 -6.39
CA GLU A 234 16.34 -2.26 -7.77
C GLU A 234 17.78 -2.75 -7.81
N THR A 235 18.68 -2.12 -7.05
CA THR A 235 20.08 -2.55 -6.92
C THR A 235 20.18 -4.00 -6.43
N ILE A 236 19.45 -4.35 -5.37
CA ILE A 236 19.44 -5.71 -4.83
C ILE A 236 18.88 -6.72 -5.86
N ALA A 237 17.76 -6.40 -6.53
CA ALA A 237 17.15 -7.27 -7.54
C ALA A 237 18.11 -7.54 -8.71
N ARG A 238 18.66 -6.46 -9.29
CA ARG A 238 19.59 -6.54 -10.42
C ARG A 238 20.84 -7.34 -10.04
N TRP A 239 21.36 -7.15 -8.83
CA TRP A 239 22.51 -7.90 -8.35
C TRP A 239 22.22 -9.40 -8.31
N PHE A 240 21.08 -9.83 -7.76
CA PHE A 240 20.70 -11.25 -7.75
C PHE A 240 20.52 -11.83 -9.16
N ILE A 241 19.84 -11.11 -10.05
CA ILE A 241 19.63 -11.54 -11.43
C ILE A 241 20.97 -11.72 -12.16
N ARG A 242 21.97 -10.88 -11.86
CA ARG A 242 23.29 -10.93 -12.50
C ARG A 242 24.21 -12.02 -11.94
N HIS A 243 24.19 -12.24 -10.63
CA HIS A 243 25.23 -13.03 -9.94
C HIS A 243 24.76 -14.35 -9.35
N ALA A 244 23.48 -14.52 -9.02
CA ALA A 244 22.99 -15.77 -8.47
C ALA A 244 22.75 -16.82 -9.58
N PRO A 245 22.91 -18.12 -9.31
CA PRO A 245 22.62 -19.16 -10.29
C PRO A 245 21.17 -19.09 -10.77
N ALA A 246 20.94 -19.12 -12.08
CA ALA A 246 19.61 -18.93 -12.68
C ALA A 246 18.54 -19.88 -12.12
N GLY A 247 18.89 -21.14 -11.83
CA GLY A 247 17.96 -22.12 -11.24
C GLY A 247 17.54 -21.84 -9.78
N ARG A 248 18.20 -20.88 -9.11
CA ARG A 248 17.86 -20.48 -7.73
C ARG A 248 16.96 -19.25 -7.68
N VAL A 249 16.89 -18.45 -8.74
CA VAL A 249 16.15 -17.18 -8.76
C VAL A 249 14.81 -17.36 -9.45
N LEU A 250 13.73 -17.18 -8.69
CA LEU A 250 12.36 -17.10 -9.19
C LEU A 250 11.92 -15.63 -9.18
N THR A 251 11.67 -15.05 -10.35
CA THR A 251 11.07 -13.72 -10.46
C THR A 251 9.58 -13.88 -10.71
N VAL A 252 8.75 -13.26 -9.87
CA VAL A 252 7.28 -13.30 -9.96
C VAL A 252 6.75 -11.88 -9.94
N ALA A 253 5.63 -11.62 -10.60
CA ALA A 253 4.86 -10.39 -10.40
C ALA A 253 3.69 -10.66 -9.44
N SER A 254 3.25 -9.69 -8.65
CA SER A 254 2.06 -9.83 -7.80
C SER A 254 0.77 -9.41 -8.52
N SER A 255 0.90 -8.80 -9.70
CA SER A 255 -0.23 -8.36 -10.53
C SER A 255 -0.05 -8.73 -12.00
N GLY A 256 -1.17 -8.73 -12.74
CA GLY A 256 -1.24 -9.20 -14.12
C GLY A 256 -1.31 -10.73 -14.24
N PRO A 257 -1.50 -11.26 -15.46
CA PRO A 257 -1.52 -12.70 -15.69
C PRO A 257 -0.14 -13.32 -15.36
N PRO A 258 -0.10 -14.54 -14.79
CA PRO A 258 1.15 -15.25 -14.60
C PRO A 258 1.74 -15.64 -15.97
N GLN A 259 3.06 -15.75 -16.03
CA GLN A 259 3.79 -16.12 -17.24
C GLN A 259 4.11 -17.60 -17.36
N THR A 260 4.27 -18.22 -16.20
CA THR A 260 4.77 -19.58 -16.09
C THR A 260 3.93 -20.31 -15.08
N ARG A 261 3.83 -21.62 -15.27
CA ARG A 261 3.17 -22.50 -14.31
C ARG A 261 3.76 -22.36 -12.91
N THR A 262 5.09 -22.30 -12.80
CA THR A 262 5.80 -22.11 -11.52
C THR A 262 5.44 -20.79 -10.83
N GLU A 263 5.27 -19.71 -11.59
CA GLU A 263 4.81 -18.42 -11.04
C GLU A 263 3.37 -18.53 -10.54
N ALA A 264 2.46 -19.12 -11.31
CA ALA A 264 1.07 -19.29 -10.90
C ALA A 264 0.93 -20.16 -9.64
N GLU A 265 1.65 -21.29 -9.57
CA GLU A 265 1.71 -22.16 -8.41
C GLU A 265 2.27 -21.44 -7.18
N TYR A 266 3.33 -20.63 -7.35
CA TYR A 266 3.87 -19.81 -6.28
C TYR A 266 2.83 -18.80 -5.75
N ARG A 267 2.18 -18.07 -6.66
CA ARG A 267 1.15 -17.08 -6.30
C ARG A 267 -0.03 -17.71 -5.57
N LEU A 268 -0.51 -18.87 -6.02
CA LEU A 268 -1.59 -19.62 -5.35
C LEU A 268 -1.20 -20.03 -3.93
N ASN A 269 0.01 -20.56 -3.73
CA ASN A 269 0.49 -20.92 -2.40
C ASN A 269 0.60 -19.68 -1.48
N ASP A 270 1.06 -18.54 -2.00
CA ASP A 270 1.11 -17.30 -1.22
C ASP A 270 -0.29 -16.77 -0.84
N LEU A 271 -1.23 -16.76 -1.80
CA LEU A 271 -2.63 -16.39 -1.56
C LEU A 271 -3.30 -17.29 -0.53
N GLY A 272 -3.04 -18.60 -0.55
CA GLY A 272 -3.56 -19.54 0.44
C GLY A 272 -3.08 -19.19 1.86
N ARG A 273 -1.79 -18.87 2.02
CA ARG A 273 -1.21 -18.44 3.30
C ARG A 273 -1.84 -17.13 3.80
N ASP A 274 -2.04 -16.16 2.92
CA ASP A 274 -2.57 -14.85 3.29
C ASP A 274 -4.08 -14.89 3.55
N THR A 275 -4.83 -15.69 2.81
CA THR A 275 -6.25 -15.99 3.06
C THR A 275 -6.43 -16.62 4.45
N HIS A 276 -5.59 -17.61 4.79
CA HIS A 276 -5.63 -18.24 6.10
C HIS A 276 -5.36 -17.23 7.24
N LYS A 277 -4.32 -16.39 7.11
CA LYS A 277 -4.02 -15.33 8.09
C LYS A 277 -5.17 -14.32 8.19
N CYS A 278 -5.79 -13.94 7.07
CA CYS A 278 -6.90 -13.00 7.04
C CYS A 278 -8.11 -13.56 7.80
N ARG A 279 -8.46 -14.83 7.57
CA ARG A 279 -9.55 -15.51 8.31
C ARG A 279 -9.28 -15.57 9.81
N ILE A 280 -8.04 -15.87 10.22
CA ILE A 280 -7.64 -15.81 11.64
C ILE A 280 -7.82 -14.39 12.20
N ARG A 281 -7.32 -13.36 11.50
CA ARG A 281 -7.47 -11.95 11.93
C ARG A 281 -8.93 -11.53 12.04
N MET A 282 -9.79 -11.94 11.12
CA MET A 282 -11.23 -11.65 11.19
C MET A 282 -11.86 -12.20 12.47
N ARG A 283 -11.51 -13.43 12.89
CA ARG A 283 -11.98 -14.00 14.16
C ARG A 283 -11.52 -13.17 15.37
N TRP A 284 -10.26 -12.74 15.37
CA TRP A 284 -9.72 -11.87 16.42
C TRP A 284 -10.39 -10.50 16.47
N VAL A 285 -10.63 -9.88 15.32
CA VAL A 285 -11.35 -8.60 15.23
C VAL A 285 -12.72 -8.73 15.89
N VAL A 286 -13.51 -9.75 15.54
CA VAL A 286 -14.83 -9.96 16.17
C VAL A 286 -14.69 -10.10 17.70
N GLY A 287 -13.76 -10.93 18.19
CA GLY A 287 -13.56 -11.10 19.63
C GLY A 287 -13.14 -9.82 20.36
N ILE A 288 -12.14 -9.11 19.83
CA ILE A 288 -11.60 -7.88 20.44
C ILE A 288 -12.66 -6.77 20.49
N TYR A 289 -13.44 -6.61 19.43
CA TYR A 289 -14.43 -5.52 19.35
C TYR A 289 -15.75 -5.85 20.06
N LEU A 290 -16.05 -7.12 20.35
CA LEU A 290 -17.18 -7.52 21.19
C LEU A 290 -16.87 -7.45 22.70
N ALA A 291 -15.60 -7.57 23.10
CA ALA A 291 -15.20 -7.55 24.51
C ALA A 291 -15.71 -6.33 25.32
N PRO A 292 -15.75 -5.10 24.78
CA PRO A 292 -16.29 -3.93 25.51
C PRO A 292 -17.80 -3.97 25.77
N PHE A 293 -18.56 -4.81 25.06
CA PHE A 293 -20.01 -4.93 25.27
C PHE A 293 -20.34 -5.74 26.53
N LEU A 294 -19.46 -6.66 26.95
CA LEU A 294 -19.65 -7.45 28.18
C LEU A 294 -19.75 -6.57 29.44
N PRO A 295 -18.82 -5.63 29.70
CA PRO A 295 -18.96 -4.68 30.82
C PRO A 295 -20.16 -3.73 30.69
N ALA A 296 -20.57 -3.39 29.46
CA ALA A 296 -21.68 -2.48 29.21
C ALA A 296 -23.03 -3.07 29.66
N LEU A 297 -23.16 -4.41 29.71
CA LEU A 297 -24.32 -5.09 30.28
C LEU A 297 -24.52 -4.78 31.78
N PHE A 298 -23.43 -4.51 32.51
CA PHE A 298 -23.46 -4.25 33.95
C PHE A 298 -23.29 -2.76 34.30
N ARG A 299 -22.80 -1.93 33.36
CA ARG A 299 -22.58 -0.49 33.55
C ARG A 299 -23.01 0.28 32.29
N PRO A 300 -24.25 0.80 32.23
CA PRO A 300 -24.81 1.44 31.04
C PRO A 300 -24.00 2.65 30.53
N MET A 301 -23.27 3.36 31.40
CA MET A 301 -22.39 4.46 30.99
C MET A 301 -21.27 4.03 30.03
N LEU A 302 -20.92 2.74 29.97
CA LEU A 302 -19.94 2.19 29.03
C LEU A 302 -20.51 1.90 27.63
N LEU A 303 -21.81 2.09 27.42
CA LEU A 303 -22.46 1.78 26.15
C LEU A 303 -22.02 2.74 25.02
N ILE A 304 -21.79 4.02 25.34
CA ILE A 304 -21.32 5.02 24.36
C ILE A 304 -19.93 4.64 23.79
N PRO A 305 -18.89 4.39 24.61
CA PRO A 305 -17.61 3.95 24.07
C PRO A 305 -17.69 2.56 23.42
N ALA A 306 -18.55 1.65 23.91
CA ALA A 306 -18.77 0.34 23.28
C ALA A 306 -19.34 0.46 21.86
N VAL A 307 -20.31 1.35 21.63
CA VAL A 307 -20.85 1.63 20.29
C VAL A 307 -19.76 2.19 19.36
N GLY A 308 -18.98 3.15 19.83
CA GLY A 308 -17.85 3.70 19.06
C GLY A 308 -16.83 2.62 18.69
N TYR A 309 -16.50 1.73 19.64
CA TYR A 309 -15.62 0.59 19.40
C TYR A 309 -16.24 -0.40 18.40
N GLY A 310 -17.53 -0.71 18.51
CA GLY A 310 -18.26 -1.57 17.58
C GLY A 310 -18.23 -1.05 16.14
N LEU A 311 -18.37 0.25 15.93
CA LEU A 311 -18.27 0.87 14.60
C LEU A 311 -16.86 0.74 14.01
N LEU A 312 -15.82 0.95 14.82
CA LEU A 312 -14.43 0.72 14.40
C LEU A 312 -14.17 -0.75 14.05
N GLY A 313 -14.73 -1.67 14.85
CA GLY A 313 -14.66 -3.11 14.59
C GLY A 313 -15.33 -3.51 13.30
N PHE A 314 -16.52 -2.98 13.02
CA PHE A 314 -17.24 -3.19 11.77
C PHE A 314 -16.45 -2.66 10.56
N ALA A 315 -15.88 -1.45 10.67
CA ALA A 315 -15.04 -0.89 9.61
C ALA A 315 -13.80 -1.76 9.35
N HIS A 316 -13.11 -2.22 10.39
CA HIS A 316 -11.97 -3.10 10.28
C HIS A 316 -12.35 -4.47 9.67
N TRP A 317 -13.44 -5.07 10.14
CA TRP A 317 -13.97 -6.32 9.58
C TRP A 317 -14.29 -6.17 8.09
N ARG A 318 -14.90 -5.06 7.67
CA ARG A 318 -15.21 -4.79 6.26
C ARG A 318 -13.94 -4.66 5.40
N ILE A 319 -12.86 -4.08 5.93
CA ILE A 319 -11.58 -4.01 5.23
C ILE A 319 -11.02 -5.42 5.00
N LEU A 320 -11.06 -6.28 6.02
CA LEU A 320 -10.61 -7.66 5.92
C LEU A 320 -11.49 -8.50 4.98
N ASP A 321 -12.81 -8.35 5.02
CA ASP A 321 -13.75 -9.01 4.11
C ASP A 321 -13.47 -8.64 2.64
N ARG A 322 -13.23 -7.36 2.35
CA ARG A 322 -12.84 -6.92 1.00
C ARG A 322 -11.51 -7.54 0.56
N HIS A 323 -10.53 -7.63 1.47
CA HIS A 323 -9.25 -8.26 1.17
C HIS A 323 -9.41 -9.76 0.88
N LEU A 324 -10.24 -10.45 1.68
CA LEU A 324 -10.54 -11.87 1.50
C LEU A 324 -11.21 -12.11 0.14
N LYS A 325 -12.25 -11.34 -0.19
CA LYS A 325 -12.95 -11.45 -1.49
C LYS A 325 -12.04 -11.20 -2.69
N ARG A 326 -11.09 -10.25 -2.59
CA ARG A 326 -10.08 -10.02 -3.63
C ARG A 326 -9.14 -11.21 -3.77
N SER A 327 -8.67 -11.75 -2.66
CA SER A 327 -7.81 -12.94 -2.65
C SER A 327 -8.52 -14.15 -3.28
N GLU A 328 -9.79 -14.40 -2.93
CA GLU A 328 -10.60 -15.49 -3.47
C GLU A 328 -10.94 -15.30 -4.96
N ALA A 329 -11.01 -14.06 -5.44
CA ALA A 329 -11.13 -13.79 -6.88
C ALA A 329 -9.82 -14.09 -7.62
N GLN A 330 -8.68 -13.65 -7.09
CA GLN A 330 -7.36 -13.92 -7.67
C GLN A 330 -7.02 -15.41 -7.67
N GLU A 331 -7.39 -16.14 -6.61
CA GLU A 331 -7.22 -17.59 -6.53
C GLU A 331 -8.00 -18.32 -7.63
N ARG A 332 -9.24 -17.91 -7.88
CA ARG A 332 -10.05 -18.44 -8.99
C ARG A 332 -9.42 -18.16 -10.34
N GLU A 333 -9.02 -16.91 -10.61
CA GLU A 333 -8.37 -16.52 -11.86
C GLU A 333 -7.08 -17.33 -12.13
N LEU A 334 -6.25 -17.54 -11.10
CA LEU A 334 -5.02 -18.33 -11.22
C LEU A 334 -5.30 -19.82 -11.42
N THR A 335 -6.35 -20.35 -10.79
CA THR A 335 -6.76 -21.75 -10.94
C THR A 335 -7.29 -22.02 -12.34
N GLU A 336 -8.14 -21.14 -12.86
CA GLU A 336 -8.63 -21.18 -14.25
C GLU A 336 -7.48 -21.07 -15.25
N TRP A 337 -6.53 -20.16 -14.99
CA TRP A 337 -5.34 -20.03 -15.83
C TRP A 337 -4.52 -21.33 -15.86
N LEU A 338 -4.26 -21.95 -14.70
CA LEU A 338 -3.54 -23.23 -14.63
C LEU A 338 -4.26 -24.36 -15.36
N ALA A 339 -5.60 -24.43 -15.25
CA ALA A 339 -6.40 -25.41 -15.98
C ALA A 339 -6.24 -25.21 -17.50
N SER A 340 -6.33 -23.97 -17.98
CA SER A 340 -6.17 -23.64 -19.41
C SER A 340 -4.79 -24.00 -19.98
N GLN A 341 -3.76 -23.99 -19.13
CA GLN A 341 -2.40 -24.39 -19.53
C GLN A 341 -2.21 -25.91 -19.53
N ALA A 342 -2.98 -26.66 -18.74
CA ALA A 342 -2.92 -28.11 -18.74
C ALA A 342 -3.49 -28.70 -20.05
N ASP A 343 -4.57 -28.11 -20.54
CA ASP A 343 -5.22 -28.54 -21.79
C ASP A 343 -4.29 -28.30 -23.01
N GLN A 344 -3.53 -27.20 -23.02
CA GLN A 344 -2.58 -26.87 -24.09
C GLN A 344 -1.37 -27.81 -24.20
N VAL A 345 -1.08 -28.61 -23.17
CA VAL A 345 0.04 -29.59 -23.18
C VAL A 345 -0.44 -30.97 -23.59
N ALA A 346 -1.75 -31.22 -23.57
CA ALA A 346 -2.35 -32.51 -23.95
C ALA A 346 -2.60 -32.63 -25.47
N ASP A 347 -2.71 -31.49 -26.16
CA ASP A 347 -2.77 -31.37 -27.63
C ASP A 347 -1.36 -31.25 -28.23
#